data_AF-A0A0C9UJZ7-F1
#
_entry.id   AF-A0A0C9UJZ7-F1
#
_cell.length_a   1.000
_cell.length_b   1.000
_cell.length_c   1.000
_cell.angle_alpha   90.00
_cell.angle_beta   90.00
_cell.angle_gamma   90.00
#
_symmetry.space_group_name_H-M   'P 1'
#
loop_
_entity.id
_entity.type
_entity.pdbx_description
1 polymer ?
#
loop_
_entity_poly.entity_id
_entity_poly.type
_entity_poly.pdbx_seq_one_letter_code
_entity_poly.pdbx_strand_id
1 'polypeptide(L)'
;MPANAFRQLKEHRRKARKQFFALLAVGAGLSAQVFMDHYYEKNIQHNSKLTGKDWVKELKEGHGKRMENNLGMARHVFKKFVVQHYNYLGPNHLLPTALHLCQP
;
A
#
# COMPACT_ATOMS: atom_id res chain seq x y z
N MET A 1 1.85 -59.43 19.57
CA MET A 1 1.02 -58.35 18.96
C MET A 1 1.42 -58.17 17.50
N PRO A 2 0.49 -58.08 16.54
CA PRO A 2 0.84 -58.09 15.12
C PRO A 2 1.47 -56.75 14.68
N ALA A 3 2.66 -56.82 14.09
CA ALA A 3 3.45 -55.66 13.62
C ALA A 3 2.68 -54.74 12.63
N ASN A 4 1.64 -55.26 12.00
CA ASN A 4 0.77 -54.54 11.07
C ASN A 4 -0.07 -53.45 11.77
N ALA A 5 -0.47 -53.66 13.03
CA ALA A 5 -1.28 -52.70 13.77
C ALA A 5 -0.51 -51.39 14.06
N PHE A 6 0.79 -51.50 14.37
CA PHE A 6 1.65 -50.34 14.61
C PHE A 6 1.92 -49.52 13.34
N ARG A 7 2.03 -50.19 12.18
CA ARG A 7 2.18 -49.50 10.89
C ARG A 7 0.91 -48.73 10.54
N GLN A 8 -0.26 -49.36 10.69
CA GLN A 8 -1.55 -48.69 10.43
C GLN A 8 -1.79 -47.49 11.35
N LEU A 9 -1.44 -47.58 12.63
CA LEU A 9 -1.59 -46.45 13.56
C LEU A 9 -0.69 -45.25 13.21
N LYS A 10 0.53 -45.51 12.69
CA LYS A 10 1.45 -44.45 12.25
C LYS A 10 0.93 -43.75 10.99
N GLU A 11 0.38 -44.51 10.04
CA GLU A 11 -0.22 -43.97 8.82
C GLU A 11 -1.47 -43.14 9.10
N HIS A 12 -2.36 -43.62 9.99
CA HIS A 12 -3.52 -42.86 10.43
C HIS A 12 -3.12 -41.54 11.08
N ARG A 13 -2.11 -41.56 11.98
CA ARG A 13 -1.55 -40.34 12.59
C ARG A 13 -0.86 -39.41 11.60
N ARG A 14 -0.29 -39.94 10.50
CA ARG A 14 0.32 -39.13 9.44
C ARG A 14 -0.75 -38.47 8.57
N LYS A 15 -1.80 -39.21 8.19
CA LYS A 15 -2.95 -38.69 7.44
C LYS A 15 -3.69 -37.61 8.25
N ALA A 16 -3.98 -37.88 9.52
CA ALA A 16 -4.62 -36.93 10.42
C ALA A 16 -3.78 -35.64 10.58
N ARG A 17 -2.45 -35.75 10.75
CA ARG A 17 -1.57 -34.57 10.79
C ARG A 17 -1.60 -33.77 9.49
N LYS A 18 -1.54 -34.44 8.33
CA LYS A 18 -1.63 -33.75 7.03
C LYS A 18 -2.97 -33.04 6.86
N GLN A 19 -4.07 -33.68 7.22
CA GLN A 19 -5.40 -33.07 7.18
C GLN A 19 -5.51 -31.87 8.12
N PHE A 20 -4.95 -31.99 9.34
CA PHE A 20 -4.89 -30.89 10.29
C PHE A 20 -4.12 -29.68 9.75
N PHE A 21 -2.92 -29.91 9.19
CA PHE A 21 -2.15 -28.83 8.58
C PHE A 21 -2.83 -28.23 7.34
N ALA A 22 -3.52 -29.04 6.54
CA ALA A 22 -4.30 -28.54 5.40
C ALA A 22 -5.44 -27.63 5.87
N LEU A 23 -6.18 -28.03 6.92
CA LEU A 23 -7.25 -27.20 7.50
C LEU A 23 -6.71 -25.90 8.09
N LEU A 24 -5.57 -25.94 8.78
CA LEU A 24 -4.91 -24.74 9.28
C LEU A 24 -4.49 -23.79 8.17
N ALA A 25 -3.92 -24.32 7.07
CA ALA A 25 -3.50 -23.50 5.94
C ALA A 25 -4.70 -22.81 5.27
N VAL A 26 -5.81 -23.52 5.09
CA VAL A 26 -7.06 -22.94 4.56
C VAL A 26 -7.60 -21.85 5.47
N GLY A 27 -7.67 -22.11 6.79
CA GLY A 27 -8.15 -21.13 7.77
C GLY A 27 -7.28 -19.87 7.81
N ALA A 28 -5.94 -20.02 7.80
CA ALA A 28 -5.01 -18.90 7.75
C ALA A 28 -5.18 -18.08 6.46
N GLY A 29 -5.30 -18.74 5.30
CA GLY A 29 -5.51 -18.05 4.02
C GLY A 29 -6.78 -17.21 3.97
N LEU A 30 -7.90 -17.75 4.47
CA LEU A 30 -9.17 -17.02 4.53
C LEU A 30 -9.08 -15.82 5.48
N SER A 31 -8.45 -16.00 6.65
CA SER A 31 -8.28 -14.90 7.61
C SER A 31 -7.42 -13.76 7.05
N ALA A 32 -6.36 -14.08 6.29
CA ALA A 32 -5.53 -13.09 5.64
C ALA A 32 -6.30 -12.30 4.57
N GLN A 33 -7.17 -12.96 3.79
CA GLN A 33 -8.00 -12.28 2.79
C GLN A 33 -8.97 -11.29 3.42
N VAL A 34 -9.68 -11.68 4.48
CA VAL A 34 -10.61 -10.78 5.19
C VAL A 34 -9.86 -9.63 5.85
N PHE A 35 -8.70 -9.88 6.46
CA PHE A 35 -7.86 -8.83 7.04
C PHE A 35 -7.37 -7.85 5.98
N MET A 36 -6.92 -8.37 4.84
CA MET A 36 -6.50 -7.52 3.72
C MET A 36 -7.65 -6.69 3.18
N ASP A 37 -8.84 -7.25 2.99
CA ASP A 37 -10.00 -6.49 2.48
C ASP A 37 -10.44 -5.38 3.46
N HIS A 38 -10.39 -5.66 4.77
CA HIS A 38 -10.72 -4.67 5.81
C HIS A 38 -9.66 -3.55 5.94
N TYR A 39 -8.38 -3.86 5.79
CA TYR A 39 -7.30 -2.85 5.89
C TYR A 39 -7.01 -2.14 4.56
N TYR A 40 -7.19 -2.84 3.43
CA TYR A 40 -7.18 -2.28 2.08
C TYR A 40 -8.57 -1.79 1.68
N GLU A 41 -9.31 -1.21 2.62
CA GLU A 41 -10.33 -0.26 2.25
C GLU A 41 -9.61 0.90 1.56
N LYS A 42 -9.54 0.78 0.22
CA LYS A 42 -8.99 1.74 -0.73
C LYS A 42 -9.93 2.94 -0.71
N ASN A 43 -9.95 3.62 0.43
CA ASN A 43 -10.46 4.97 0.57
C ASN A 43 -9.89 5.68 -0.65
N ILE A 44 -10.76 6.23 -1.49
CA ILE A 44 -10.35 7.07 -2.59
C ILE A 44 -9.69 8.28 -1.90
N GLN A 45 -8.39 8.18 -1.65
CA GLN A 45 -7.59 9.13 -0.86
C GLN A 45 -7.56 10.51 -1.52
N HIS A 46 -8.12 10.62 -2.72
CA HIS A 46 -8.13 11.83 -3.52
C HIS A 46 -9.57 12.10 -3.99
N ASN A 47 -10.38 12.68 -3.11
CA ASN A 47 -11.56 13.47 -3.49
C ASN A 47 -11.16 14.86 -4.06
N SER A 48 -9.86 15.09 -4.23
CA SER A 48 -9.35 16.28 -4.89
C SER A 48 -9.83 16.32 -6.34
N LYS A 49 -10.62 17.34 -6.66
CA LYS A 49 -11.01 17.71 -8.03
C LYS A 49 -9.81 18.02 -8.94
N LEU A 50 -8.64 18.28 -8.36
CA LEU A 50 -7.41 18.65 -9.06
C LEU A 50 -6.49 17.44 -9.22
N THR A 51 -5.95 17.25 -10.43
CA THR A 51 -4.89 16.27 -10.67
C THR A 51 -3.59 16.70 -9.98
N GLY A 52 -2.62 15.79 -9.81
CA GLY A 52 -1.32 16.13 -9.22
C GLY A 52 -0.60 17.28 -9.94
N LYS A 53 -0.77 17.41 -11.26
CA LYS A 53 -0.22 18.53 -12.05
C LYS A 53 -0.93 19.84 -11.74
N ASP A 54 -2.25 19.79 -11.59
CA ASP A 54 -3.07 20.98 -11.28
C ASP A 54 -2.83 21.46 -9.84
N TRP A 55 -2.58 20.55 -8.91
CA TRP A 55 -2.09 20.89 -7.57
C TRP A 55 -0.77 21.65 -7.62
N VAL A 56 0.22 21.15 -8.36
CA VAL A 56 1.52 21.82 -8.47
C VAL A 56 1.37 23.20 -9.11
N LYS A 57 0.45 23.35 -10.07
CA LYS A 57 0.11 24.66 -10.66
C LYS A 57 -0.52 25.59 -9.63
N GLU A 58 -1.51 25.12 -8.87
CA GLU A 58 -2.13 25.90 -7.79
C GLU A 58 -1.11 26.30 -6.71
N LEU A 59 -0.19 25.42 -6.34
CA LEU A 59 0.86 25.73 -5.35
C LEU A 59 1.89 26.74 -5.87
N LYS A 60 2.10 26.82 -7.18
CA LYS A 60 3.02 27.79 -7.79
C LYS A 60 2.36 29.16 -7.99
N GLU A 61 1.11 29.16 -8.45
CA GLU A 61 0.41 30.35 -8.96
C GLU A 61 -0.67 30.88 -7.99
N GLY A 62 -1.17 30.04 -7.09
CA GLY A 62 -2.32 30.32 -6.23
C GLY A 62 -2.02 31.16 -4.99
N HIS A 63 -3.06 31.30 -4.16
CA HIS A 63 -3.05 32.16 -2.97
C HIS A 63 -2.17 31.58 -1.86
N GLY A 64 -1.07 32.28 -1.53
CA GLY A 64 -0.11 31.85 -0.49
C GLY A 64 -0.73 31.60 0.89
N LYS A 65 -1.79 32.32 1.24
CA LYS A 65 -2.54 32.12 2.50
C LYS A 65 -3.27 30.77 2.55
N ARG A 66 -3.79 30.30 1.41
CA ARG A 66 -4.42 28.96 1.31
C ARG A 66 -3.38 27.86 1.44
N MET A 67 -2.21 28.04 0.84
CA MET A 67 -1.08 27.10 1.01
C MET A 67 -0.65 26.99 2.45
N GLU A 68 -0.46 28.13 3.13
CA GLU A 68 -0.06 28.14 4.53
C GLU A 68 -1.10 27.46 5.43
N ASN A 69 -2.39 27.75 5.21
CA ASN A 69 -3.47 27.15 5.99
C ASN A 69 -3.64 25.64 5.77
N ASN A 70 -3.36 25.11 4.57
CA ASN A 70 -3.59 23.69 4.25
C ASN A 70 -2.32 22.84 4.37
N LEU A 71 -1.16 23.37 3.99
CA LEU A 71 0.13 22.66 4.00
C LEU A 71 1.00 23.04 5.20
N GLY A 72 0.61 24.03 6.01
CA GLY A 72 1.43 24.54 7.11
C GLY A 72 2.72 25.22 6.64
N MET A 73 2.83 25.55 5.36
CA MET A 73 4.06 26.09 4.77
C MET A 73 3.80 27.31 3.90
N ALA A 74 4.64 28.33 4.07
CA ALA A 74 4.60 29.51 3.21
C ALA A 74 5.08 29.17 1.78
N ARG A 75 4.49 29.83 0.77
CA ARG A 75 4.80 29.60 -0.66
C ARG A 75 6.30 29.70 -0.98
N HIS A 76 7.01 30.62 -0.34
CA HIS A 76 8.45 30.81 -0.58
C HIS A 76 9.29 29.64 -0.05
N VAL A 77 8.87 28.99 1.04
CA VAL A 77 9.51 27.78 1.59
C VAL A 77 9.28 26.61 0.64
N PHE A 78 8.06 26.46 0.13
CA PHE A 78 7.74 25.43 -0.86
C PHE A 78 8.60 25.56 -2.12
N LYS A 79 8.78 26.78 -2.63
CA LYS A 79 9.67 27.03 -3.78
C LYS A 79 11.12 26.62 -3.51
N LYS A 80 11.66 26.95 -2.32
CA LYS A 80 13.02 26.54 -1.93
C LYS A 80 13.14 25.02 -1.83
N PHE A 81 12.14 24.35 -1.24
CA PHE A 81 12.10 22.90 -1.15
C PHE A 81 12.11 22.24 -2.53
N VAL A 82 11.29 22.72 -3.47
CA VAL A 82 11.27 22.18 -4.84
C VAL A 82 12.63 22.34 -5.55
N VAL A 83 13.25 23.51 -5.43
CA VAL A 83 14.59 23.75 -6.02
C VAL A 83 15.64 22.84 -5.39
N GLN A 84 15.65 22.74 -4.06
CA GLN A 84 16.58 21.86 -3.36
C GLN A 84 16.38 20.40 -3.77
N HIS A 85 15.14 19.91 -3.77
CA HIS A 85 14.82 18.54 -4.14
C HIS A 85 15.16 18.22 -5.61
N TYR A 86 14.98 19.18 -6.51
CA TYR A 86 15.40 19.04 -7.92
C TYR A 86 16.92 18.90 -8.05
N ASN A 87 17.68 19.66 -7.27
CA ASN A 87 19.14 19.61 -7.27
C ASN A 87 19.68 18.30 -6.67
N TYR A 88 18.98 17.71 -5.71
CA TYR A 88 19.38 16.43 -5.09
C TYR A 88 19.04 15.20 -5.93
N LEU A 89 17.89 15.18 -6.64
CA LEU A 89 17.47 14.02 -7.44
C LEU A 89 17.84 14.09 -8.92
N GLY A 90 18.36 15.22 -9.38
CA GLY A 90 18.63 15.47 -10.79
C GLY A 90 17.36 15.64 -11.64
N PRO A 91 17.50 16.14 -12.89
CA PRO A 91 16.37 16.50 -13.76
C PRO A 91 15.44 15.34 -14.14
N ASN A 92 15.85 14.09 -13.87
CA ASN A 92 15.17 12.88 -14.37
C ASN A 92 14.12 12.30 -13.42
N HIS A 93 13.96 12.81 -12.19
CA HIS A 93 13.11 12.16 -11.19
C HIS A 93 11.69 12.74 -11.05
N LEU A 94 11.31 13.74 -11.86
CA LEU A 94 10.03 14.44 -11.67
C LEU A 94 8.81 13.89 -12.44
N LEU A 95 8.92 12.85 -13.27
CA LEU A 95 7.74 12.17 -13.85
C LEU A 95 8.13 10.73 -14.26
N PRO A 96 7.75 9.71 -13.47
CA PRO A 96 6.60 8.92 -13.90
C PRO A 96 5.68 8.40 -12.77
N THR A 97 6.06 8.52 -11.49
CA THR A 97 5.35 7.81 -10.41
C THR A 97 3.97 8.37 -10.09
N ALA A 98 3.73 9.66 -10.37
CA ALA A 98 2.41 10.27 -10.23
C ALA A 98 1.44 9.93 -11.38
N LEU A 99 1.94 9.36 -12.49
CA LEU A 99 1.11 9.02 -13.66
C LEU A 99 0.63 7.55 -13.65
N HIS A 100 1.29 6.68 -12.87
CA HIS A 100 0.90 5.26 -12.76
C HIS A 100 -0.13 4.95 -11.66
N LEU A 101 -0.45 5.91 -10.80
CA LEU A 101 -1.51 5.75 -9.77
C LEU A 101 -2.86 6.35 -10.19
N CYS A 102 -2.94 6.97 -11.38
CA CYS A 102 -4.16 7.58 -11.92
C CYS A 102 -4.38 7.22 -13.39
N GLN A 103 -4.53 5.93 -13.69
CA GLN A 103 -5.26 5.47 -14.87
C GLN A 103 -6.43 4.60 -14.38
N PRO A 104 -7.57 4.63 -15.10
CA PRO A 104 -8.92 4.40 -14.57
C PRO A 104 -9.14 3.06 -13.88
#